data_AF-H5TYR1-F1
#
_entry.id   AF-H5TYR1-F1
#
_cell.length_a   1.000
_cell.length_b   1.000
_cell.length_c   1.000
_cell.angle_alpha   90.00
_cell.angle_beta   90.00
_cell.angle_gamma   90.00
#
_symmetry.space_group_name_H-M   'P 1'
#
loop_
_entity.id
_entity.type
_entity.pdbx_description
1 polymer ?
#
loop_
_entity_poly.entity_id
_entity_poly.type
_entity_poly.pdbx_seq_one_letter_code
_entity_poly.pdbx_strand_id
1 'polypeptide(L)'
;LPTWGSQMKLPASASMLLELRLGQGGRRTSGLSVHVPHYLSQTDYPAASARLLEAVSGLTGLELPTGALESAAAAVREQVDAEVSGNGEIESVVAALEAQYDSFTEAQTQRASLLAADEPLPSGDELGAELERFLAEQSRGDVDPDGTGDLHDGDGNGGSSSPN
;
A
#
# COMPACT_ATOMS: atom_id res chain seq x y z
N LEU A 1 -14.22 -9.14 6.80
CA LEU A 1 -13.12 -8.44 7.51
C LEU A 1 -11.86 -8.57 6.66
N PRO A 2 -11.06 -7.51 6.50
CA PRO A 2 -9.78 -7.60 5.79
C PRO A 2 -8.84 -8.57 6.51
N THR A 3 -8.06 -9.35 5.76
CA THR A 3 -7.12 -10.36 6.26
C THR A 3 -5.68 -9.96 5.96
N TRP A 4 -4.71 -10.40 6.77
CA TRP A 4 -3.30 -10.21 6.45
C TRP A 4 -2.93 -10.95 5.16
N GLY A 5 -2.30 -10.24 4.22
CA GLY A 5 -2.07 -10.70 2.84
C GLY A 5 -0.76 -11.46 2.61
N SER A 6 0.15 -11.53 3.58
CA SER A 6 1.45 -12.20 3.44
C SER A 6 1.85 -12.96 4.71
N GLN A 7 2.67 -14.00 4.54
CA GLN A 7 3.20 -14.77 5.66
C GLN A 7 4.18 -13.91 6.47
N MET A 8 3.90 -13.72 7.76
CA MET A 8 4.73 -12.95 8.68
C MET A 8 5.13 -13.78 9.89
N LYS A 9 6.29 -13.47 10.49
CA LYS A 9 6.71 -14.01 11.80
C LYS A 9 6.51 -12.94 12.85
N LEU A 10 5.73 -13.26 13.88
CA LEU A 10 5.40 -12.36 14.98
C LEU A 10 5.84 -12.99 16.31
N PRO A 11 6.21 -12.19 17.33
CA PRO A 11 6.39 -12.70 18.69
C PRO A 11 5.13 -13.44 19.16
N ALA A 12 5.30 -14.62 19.74
CA ALA A 12 4.17 -15.41 20.21
C ALA A 12 3.57 -14.79 21.48
N SER A 13 2.24 -14.82 21.58
CA SER A 13 1.49 -14.49 22.79
C SER A 13 0.73 -15.71 23.30
N ALA A 14 0.28 -15.65 24.56
CA ALA A 14 -0.54 -16.70 25.14
C ALA A 14 -1.86 -16.93 24.37
N SER A 15 -2.49 -15.84 23.88
CA SER A 15 -3.72 -15.93 23.09
C SER A 15 -3.50 -16.60 21.73
N MET A 16 -2.39 -16.29 21.04
CA MET A 16 -2.03 -16.95 19.78
C MET A 16 -1.74 -18.44 19.96
N LEU A 17 -1.02 -18.81 21.03
CA LEU A 17 -0.76 -20.21 21.33
C LEU A 17 -2.06 -20.96 21.66
N LEU A 18 -2.96 -20.33 22.42
CA LEU A 18 -4.27 -20.90 22.73
C LEU A 18 -5.07 -21.12 21.44
N GLU A 19 -5.16 -20.11 20.57
CA GLU A 19 -5.81 -20.20 19.27
C GLU A 19 -5.26 -21.37 18.44
N LEU A 20 -3.94 -21.47 18.32
CA LEU A 20 -3.27 -22.57 17.61
C LEU A 20 -3.66 -23.95 18.20
N ARG A 21 -3.63 -24.10 19.52
CA ARG A 21 -3.95 -25.38 20.18
C ARG A 21 -5.43 -25.74 20.09
N LEU A 22 -6.32 -24.76 20.16
CA LEU A 22 -7.76 -24.97 19.94
C LEU A 22 -8.03 -25.41 18.50
N GLY A 23 -7.40 -24.76 17.51
CA GLY A 23 -7.48 -25.10 16.10
C GLY A 23 -6.95 -26.51 15.78
N GLN A 24 -5.79 -26.89 16.34
CA GLN A 24 -5.25 -28.25 16.24
C GLN A 24 -6.21 -29.31 16.82
N GLY A 25 -7.01 -28.94 17.83
CA GLY A 25 -8.05 -29.78 18.40
C GLY A 25 -9.39 -29.77 17.63
N GLY A 26 -9.43 -29.20 16.42
CA GLY A 26 -10.63 -29.15 15.58
C GLY A 26 -11.67 -28.11 16.01
N ARG A 27 -11.33 -27.19 16.92
CA ARG A 27 -12.24 -26.10 17.32
C ARG A 27 -12.08 -24.91 16.38
N ARG A 28 -13.20 -24.26 16.06
CA ARG A 28 -13.22 -23.01 15.31
C ARG A 28 -12.70 -21.89 16.20
N THR A 29 -11.73 -21.14 15.69
CA THR A 29 -11.14 -19.98 16.37
C THR A 29 -10.98 -18.84 15.39
N SER A 30 -10.90 -17.62 15.90
CA SER A 30 -10.61 -16.43 15.11
C SER A 30 -9.89 -15.41 15.98
N GLY A 31 -8.73 -14.96 15.55
CA GLY A 31 -8.05 -13.79 16.08
C GLY A 31 -8.55 -12.51 15.43
N LEU A 32 -8.76 -11.46 16.23
CA LEU A 32 -9.06 -10.12 15.76
C LEU A 32 -7.98 -9.15 16.23
N SER A 33 -7.66 -8.21 15.38
CA SER A 33 -6.71 -7.13 15.68
C SER A 33 -7.23 -5.84 15.05
N VAL A 34 -7.03 -4.74 15.76
CA VAL A 34 -7.45 -3.41 15.33
C VAL A 34 -6.20 -2.54 15.20
N HIS A 35 -6.12 -1.79 14.11
CA HIS A 35 -5.06 -0.80 13.94
C HIS A 35 -5.39 0.45 14.75
N VAL A 36 -4.42 0.88 15.54
CA VAL A 36 -4.48 2.12 16.31
C VAL A 36 -3.34 3.01 15.82
N PRO A 37 -3.58 4.30 15.56
CA PRO A 37 -2.50 5.23 15.24
C PRO A 37 -1.42 5.14 16.32
N HIS A 38 -0.16 4.95 15.92
CA HIS A 38 0.91 4.67 16.88
C HIS A 38 1.10 5.80 17.90
N TYR A 39 0.82 7.05 17.51
CA TYR A 39 0.84 8.22 18.39
C TYR A 39 -0.24 8.17 19.50
N LEU A 40 -1.27 7.33 19.35
CA LEU A 40 -2.32 7.07 20.35
C LEU A 40 -2.15 5.74 21.09
N SER A 41 -1.12 4.96 20.77
CA SER A 41 -0.97 3.59 21.30
C SER A 41 -0.69 3.50 22.80
N GLN A 42 -0.21 4.58 23.42
CA GLN A 42 0.07 4.67 24.85
C GLN A 42 -1.05 5.34 25.65
N THR A 43 -2.15 5.68 24.99
CA THR A 43 -3.32 6.34 25.59
C THR A 43 -4.53 5.44 25.45
N ASP A 44 -5.49 5.56 26.37
CA ASP A 44 -6.77 4.88 26.22
C ASP A 44 -7.47 5.37 24.94
N TYR A 45 -7.74 4.44 24.02
CA TYR A 45 -8.38 4.74 22.74
C TYR A 45 -9.68 3.92 22.57
N PRO A 46 -10.81 4.37 23.16
CA PRO A 46 -12.06 3.60 23.19
C PRO A 46 -12.62 3.25 21.82
N ALA A 47 -12.29 4.03 20.79
CA ALA A 47 -12.68 3.74 19.41
C ALA A 47 -12.18 2.37 18.94
N ALA A 48 -10.96 1.96 19.33
CA ALA A 48 -10.42 0.65 18.97
C ALA A 48 -11.23 -0.50 19.60
N SER A 49 -11.60 -0.35 20.87
CA SER A 49 -12.43 -1.31 21.59
C SER A 49 -13.84 -1.40 21.00
N ALA A 50 -14.46 -0.27 20.67
CA ALA A 50 -15.77 -0.24 20.00
C ALA A 50 -15.72 -1.01 18.67
N ARG A 51 -14.69 -0.74 17.83
CA ARG A 51 -14.50 -1.45 16.56
C ARG A 51 -14.25 -2.95 16.71
N LEU A 52 -13.50 -3.36 17.72
CA LEU A 52 -13.31 -4.79 18.00
C LEU A 52 -14.63 -5.46 18.39
N LEU A 53 -15.45 -4.83 19.23
CA LEU A 53 -16.75 -5.36 19.61
C LEU A 53 -17.72 -5.42 18.42
N GLU A 54 -17.74 -4.40 17.57
CA GLU A 54 -18.50 -4.43 16.29
C GLU A 54 -18.08 -5.63 15.42
N ALA A 55 -16.77 -5.88 15.29
CA ALA A 55 -16.26 -7.01 14.53
C ALA A 55 -16.64 -8.37 15.16
N VAL A 56 -16.63 -8.46 16.50
CA VAL A 56 -17.10 -9.66 17.22
C VAL A 56 -18.61 -9.86 16.98
N SER A 57 -19.42 -8.81 17.07
CA SER A 57 -20.85 -8.86 16.76
C SER A 57 -21.09 -9.37 15.34
N GLY A 58 -20.34 -8.86 14.34
CA GLY A 58 -20.42 -9.31 12.96
C GLY A 58 -20.02 -10.78 12.74
N LEU A 59 -19.06 -11.30 13.51
CA LEU A 59 -18.61 -12.70 13.42
C LEU A 59 -19.50 -13.70 14.16
N THR A 60 -20.12 -13.27 15.25
CA THR A 60 -20.87 -14.14 16.17
C THR A 60 -22.39 -14.01 16.04
N GLY A 61 -22.87 -12.91 15.45
CA GLY A 61 -24.28 -12.54 15.44
C GLY A 61 -24.79 -12.02 16.79
N LEU A 62 -23.90 -11.76 17.75
CA LEU A 62 -24.28 -11.19 19.04
C LEU A 62 -24.55 -9.69 18.94
N GLU A 63 -25.55 -9.21 19.67
CA GLU A 63 -25.75 -7.77 19.89
C GLU A 63 -25.00 -7.34 21.14
N LEU A 64 -23.82 -6.74 20.95
CA LEU A 64 -22.98 -6.24 22.05
C LEU A 64 -23.24 -4.74 22.26
N PRO A 65 -23.49 -4.28 23.51
CA PRO A 65 -23.74 -2.87 23.78
C PRO A 65 -22.44 -2.05 23.70
N THR A 66 -22.25 -1.29 22.63
CA THR A 66 -21.07 -0.45 22.38
C THR A 66 -21.25 1.02 22.75
N GLY A 67 -22.48 1.47 23.07
CA GLY A 67 -22.80 2.90 23.22
C GLY A 67 -21.94 3.68 24.22
N ALA A 68 -21.55 3.08 25.34
CA ALA A 68 -20.65 3.73 26.30
C ALA A 68 -19.23 3.94 25.73
N LEU A 69 -18.73 2.97 24.96
CA LEU A 69 -17.44 3.07 24.27
C LEU A 69 -17.49 4.09 23.14
N GLU A 70 -18.60 4.16 22.40
CA GLU A 70 -18.81 5.16 21.35
C GLU A 70 -18.83 6.58 21.93
N SER A 71 -19.54 6.79 23.04
CA SER A 71 -19.55 8.09 23.72
C SER A 71 -18.16 8.46 24.24
N ALA A 72 -17.43 7.52 24.83
CA ALA A 72 -16.05 7.75 25.28
C ALA A 72 -15.10 8.00 24.11
N ALA A 73 -15.29 7.31 22.98
CA ALA A 73 -14.50 7.50 21.77
C ALA A 73 -14.69 8.90 21.18
N ALA A 74 -15.92 9.44 21.21
CA ALA A 74 -16.20 10.80 20.77
C ALA A 74 -15.48 11.84 21.66
N ALA A 75 -15.54 11.67 22.99
CA ALA A 75 -14.86 12.57 23.92
C ALA A 75 -13.33 12.53 23.76
N VAL A 76 -12.74 11.34 23.64
CA VAL A 76 -11.29 11.20 23.39
C VAL A 76 -10.89 11.81 22.06
N ARG A 77 -11.72 11.68 21.02
CA ARG A 77 -11.44 12.28 19.71
C ARG A 77 -11.40 13.80 19.78
N GLU A 78 -12.40 14.42 20.41
CA GLU A 78 -12.44 15.87 20.60
C GLU A 78 -11.21 16.37 21.38
N GLN A 79 -10.78 15.63 22.41
CA GLN A 79 -9.57 15.96 23.14
C GLN A 79 -8.31 15.88 22.26
N VAL A 80 -8.14 14.79 21.50
CA VAL A 80 -7.00 14.63 20.58
C VAL A 80 -6.98 15.75 19.54
N ASP A 81 -8.12 16.08 18.94
CA ASP A 81 -8.21 17.14 17.93
C ASP A 81 -7.84 18.52 18.51
N ALA A 82 -8.26 18.79 19.76
CA ALA A 82 -7.90 20.02 20.47
C ALA A 82 -6.40 20.10 20.78
N GLU A 83 -5.78 18.99 21.19
CA GLU A 83 -4.34 18.92 21.47
C GLU A 83 -3.50 19.09 20.19
N VAL A 84 -3.93 18.48 19.09
CA VAL A 84 -3.25 18.56 17.79
C VAL A 84 -3.36 19.98 17.21
N SER A 85 -4.56 20.56 17.18
CA SER A 85 -4.77 21.93 16.65
C SER A 85 -4.15 23.03 17.53
N GLY A 86 -3.88 22.74 18.80
CA GLY A 86 -3.19 23.67 19.70
C GLY A 86 -1.71 23.89 19.38
N ASN A 87 -1.10 23.05 18.53
CA ASN A 87 0.32 23.15 18.17
C ASN A 87 0.54 22.80 16.69
N GLY A 88 0.82 23.82 15.88
CA GLY A 88 1.04 23.64 14.42
C GLY A 88 2.19 22.70 14.05
N GLU A 89 3.17 22.48 14.94
CA GLU A 89 4.20 21.46 14.72
C GLU A 89 3.60 20.06 14.85
N ILE A 90 2.81 19.80 15.89
CA ILE A 90 2.11 18.52 16.10
C ILE A 90 1.12 18.26 14.97
N GLU A 91 0.35 19.28 14.58
CA GLU A 91 -0.58 19.20 13.45
C GLU A 91 0.13 18.76 12.17
N SER A 92 1.28 19.34 11.85
CA SER A 92 2.04 18.98 10.65
C SER A 92 2.55 17.53 10.68
N VAL A 93 2.96 17.05 11.86
CA VAL A 93 3.45 15.67 12.04
C VAL A 93 2.30 14.67 11.92
N VAL A 94 1.18 14.92 12.57
CA VAL A 94 -0.01 14.05 12.50
C VAL A 94 -0.53 13.98 11.07
N ALA A 95 -0.66 15.12 10.39
CA ALA A 95 -1.09 15.15 8.99
C ALA A 95 -0.17 14.34 8.06
N ALA A 96 1.15 14.42 8.26
CA ALA A 96 2.11 13.64 7.48
C ALA A 96 1.99 12.12 7.73
N LEU A 97 1.77 11.73 8.99
CA LEU A 97 1.58 10.32 9.38
C LEU A 97 0.27 9.75 8.81
N GLU A 98 -0.79 10.54 8.81
CA GLU A 98 -2.09 10.17 8.24
C GLU A 98 -2.01 10.03 6.73
N ALA A 99 -1.41 11.00 6.03
CA ALA A 99 -1.18 10.90 4.59
C ALA A 99 -0.34 9.66 4.21
N GLN A 100 0.65 9.30 5.04
CA GLN A 100 1.43 8.07 4.84
C GLN A 100 0.56 6.81 5.00
N TYR A 101 -0.31 6.78 6.01
CA TYR A 101 -1.22 5.65 6.24
C TYR A 101 -2.24 5.49 5.11
N ASP A 102 -2.82 6.59 4.66
CA ASP A 102 -3.80 6.61 3.57
C ASP A 102 -3.17 6.11 2.27
N SER A 103 -1.97 6.60 1.94
CA SER A 103 -1.21 6.13 0.77
C SER A 103 -0.92 4.63 0.83
N PHE A 104 -0.51 4.11 2.00
CA PHE A 104 -0.26 2.67 2.18
C PHE A 104 -1.55 1.85 2.03
N THR A 105 -2.65 2.32 2.63
CA THR A 105 -3.95 1.63 2.61
C THR A 105 -4.58 1.63 1.22
N GLU A 106 -4.47 2.73 0.47
CA GLU A 106 -4.87 2.80 -0.93
C GLU A 106 -4.06 1.84 -1.79
N ALA A 107 -2.72 1.81 -1.65
CA ALA A 107 -1.87 0.90 -2.39
C ALA A 107 -2.22 -0.58 -2.08
N GLN A 108 -2.50 -0.91 -0.82
CA GLN A 108 -2.92 -2.25 -0.42
C GLN A 108 -4.30 -2.61 -1.00
N THR A 109 -5.23 -1.66 -1.01
CA THR A 109 -6.58 -1.84 -1.58
C THR A 109 -6.51 -2.03 -3.10
N GLN A 110 -5.70 -1.24 -3.79
CA GLN A 110 -5.44 -1.39 -5.23
C GLN A 110 -4.81 -2.76 -5.52
N ARG A 111 -3.80 -3.18 -4.76
CA ARG A 111 -3.20 -4.51 -4.92
C ARG A 111 -4.20 -5.63 -4.67
N ALA A 112 -5.04 -5.52 -3.64
CA ALA A 112 -6.11 -6.48 -3.38
C ALA A 112 -7.13 -6.51 -4.52
N SER A 113 -7.49 -5.36 -5.09
CA SER A 113 -8.37 -5.25 -6.25
C SER A 113 -7.75 -5.88 -7.51
N LEU A 114 -6.46 -5.69 -7.74
CA LEU A 114 -5.72 -6.31 -8.85
C LEU A 114 -5.60 -7.82 -8.70
N LEU A 115 -5.43 -8.33 -7.47
CA LEU A 115 -5.39 -9.76 -7.17
C LEU A 115 -6.79 -10.41 -7.13
N ALA A 116 -7.84 -9.62 -6.92
CA ALA A 116 -9.24 -10.04 -6.96
C ALA A 116 -9.85 -9.94 -8.36
N ALA A 117 -9.17 -9.27 -9.30
CA ALA A 117 -9.52 -9.33 -10.71
C ALA A 117 -9.23 -10.75 -11.20
N ASP A 118 -10.28 -11.55 -11.35
CA ASP A 118 -10.26 -12.91 -11.92
C ASP A 118 -10.08 -12.86 -13.45
N GLU A 119 -9.24 -11.93 -13.92
CA GLU A 119 -8.89 -11.84 -15.33
C GLU A 119 -7.83 -12.92 -15.57
N PRO A 120 -8.06 -13.86 -16.50
CA PRO A 120 -7.14 -14.96 -16.73
C PRO A 120 -5.76 -14.39 -16.99
N LEU A 121 -4.78 -14.82 -16.17
CA LEU A 121 -3.39 -14.45 -16.33
C LEU A 121 -3.01 -14.71 -17.80
N PRO A 122 -2.63 -13.68 -18.59
CA PRO A 122 -2.35 -13.86 -20.00
C PRO A 122 -1.26 -14.92 -20.16
N SER A 123 -1.44 -15.77 -21.17
CA SER A 123 -0.52 -16.87 -21.43
C SER A 123 0.88 -16.33 -21.79
N GLY A 124 1.91 -17.15 -21.59
CA GLY A 124 3.30 -16.76 -21.90
C GLY A 124 3.49 -16.30 -23.35
N ASP A 125 2.68 -16.82 -24.27
CA ASP A 125 2.69 -16.44 -25.68
C ASP A 125 2.08 -15.04 -25.92
N GLU A 126 1.02 -14.67 -25.19
CA GLU A 126 0.41 -13.33 -25.26
C GLU A 126 1.33 -12.25 -24.65
N LEU A 127 2.00 -12.57 -23.53
CA LEU A 127 3.02 -11.70 -22.95
C LEU A 127 4.23 -11.54 -23.86
N GLY A 128 4.63 -12.61 -24.56
CA GLY A 128 5.70 -12.57 -25.56
C GLY A 128 5.36 -11.67 -26.75
N ALA A 129 4.14 -11.79 -27.28
CA ALA A 129 3.69 -10.99 -28.43
C ALA A 129 3.60 -9.48 -28.11
N GLU A 130 3.12 -9.09 -26.93
CA GLU A 130 3.09 -7.69 -26.50
C GLU A 130 4.51 -7.14 -26.24
N LEU A 131 5.43 -7.96 -25.71
CA LEU A 131 6.83 -7.58 -25.55
C LEU A 131 7.53 -7.36 -26.91
N GLU A 132 7.30 -8.25 -27.89
CA GLU A 132 7.82 -8.09 -29.25
C GLU A 132 7.26 -6.84 -29.93
N ARG A 133 5.98 -6.54 -29.73
CA ARG A 133 5.34 -5.34 -30.27
C ARG A 133 5.92 -4.07 -29.64
N PHE A 134 6.14 -4.04 -28.33
CA PHE A 134 6.80 -2.93 -27.63
C PHE A 134 8.23 -2.70 -28.14
N LEU A 135 9.01 -3.77 -28.34
CA LEU A 135 10.36 -3.68 -28.90
C LEU A 135 10.36 -3.22 -30.37
N ALA A 136 9.36 -3.62 -31.16
CA ALA A 136 9.19 -3.18 -32.54
C ALA A 136 8.79 -1.69 -32.64
N GLU A 137 7.96 -1.20 -31.72
CA GLU A 137 7.63 0.23 -31.60
C GLU A 137 8.85 1.07 -31.20
N GLN A 138 9.71 0.56 -30.32
CA GLN A 138 10.97 1.22 -29.96
C GLN A 138 12.00 1.20 -31.12
N SER A 139 12.05 0.10 -31.88
CA SER A 139 12.92 -0.03 -33.07
C SER A 139 12.48 0.83 -34.26
N ARG A 140 11.18 1.16 -34.39
CA ARG A 140 10.68 2.04 -35.44
C ARG A 140 10.93 3.54 -35.19
N GLY A 141 11.28 3.92 -33.97
CA GLY A 141 11.66 5.28 -33.62
C GLY A 141 13.06 5.71 -34.12
N ASP A 142 13.86 4.78 -34.65
CA ASP A 142 15.28 4.99 -35.00
C ASP A 142 15.57 4.90 -36.51
N VAL A 143 14.56 5.12 -37.36
CA VAL A 143 14.75 5.25 -38.82
C VAL A 143 14.40 6.67 -39.25
N ASP A 144 15.38 7.56 -39.15
CA ASP A 144 15.39 8.87 -39.84
C ASP A 144 15.47 8.65 -41.36
N PRO A 145 14.53 9.15 -42.17
CA PRO A 145 14.59 9.08 -43.62
C PRO A 145 14.89 10.48 -44.18
N ASP A 146 16.16 10.88 -44.27
CA ASP A 146 16.55 11.87 -45.29
C ASP A 146 18.02 11.77 -45.67
N GLY A 147 18.28 11.62 -46.96
CA GLY A 147 19.61 11.43 -47.50
C GLY A 147 19.61 11.45 -49.03
N THR A 148 18.91 12.43 -49.62
CA THR A 148 18.94 12.71 -51.05
C THR A 148 19.37 14.15 -51.30
N GLY A 149 20.42 14.36 -52.11
CA GLY A 149 20.88 15.68 -52.59
C GLY A 149 22.40 15.85 -52.43
N ASP A 150 23.24 15.39 -53.35
CA ASP A 150 23.64 16.06 -54.61
C ASP A 150 24.70 17.18 -54.42
N LEU A 151 25.93 16.85 -54.84
CA LEU A 151 27.05 17.63 -55.42
C LEU A 151 27.38 19.06 -54.92
N HIS A 152 28.61 19.24 -54.41
CA HIS A 152 29.50 20.32 -54.90
C HIS A 152 31.00 20.06 -54.66
N ASP A 153 31.78 20.46 -55.64
CA ASP A 153 33.23 20.38 -55.83
C ASP A 153 34.11 21.02 -54.74
N GLY A 154 35.40 20.69 -54.76
CA GLY A 154 36.44 21.66 -54.39
C GLY A 154 37.61 21.13 -53.55
N ASP A 155 38.54 20.44 -54.22
CA ASP A 155 39.96 20.78 -54.31
C ASP A 155 40.74 21.29 -53.06
N GLY A 156 41.93 20.70 -52.86
CA GLY A 156 43.11 21.50 -52.50
C GLY A 156 43.63 21.45 -51.05
N ASN A 157 44.68 20.64 -50.90
CA ASN A 157 46.00 21.09 -50.40
C ASN A 157 46.21 21.37 -48.88
N GLY A 158 46.95 20.44 -48.24
CA GLY A 158 48.35 20.70 -47.87
C GLY A 158 48.68 21.28 -46.48
N GLY A 159 49.72 20.69 -45.86
CA GLY A 159 50.58 21.35 -44.88
C GLY A 159 50.17 21.10 -43.42
N SER A 160 50.72 20.09 -42.74
CA SER A 160 52.03 20.08 -42.07
C SER A 160 52.06 20.81 -40.72
N SER A 161 52.43 20.04 -39.68
CA SER A 161 53.29 20.44 -38.55
C SER A 161 52.74 21.51 -37.61
N SER A 162 52.96 21.50 -36.30
CA SER A 162 53.63 20.66 -35.33
C SER A 162 53.26 21.27 -33.96
N PRO A 163 53.49 20.57 -32.84
CA PRO A 163 52.93 20.95 -31.55
C PRO A 163 53.80 21.99 -30.83
N ASN A 164 53.18 22.68 -29.87
CA ASN A 164 53.78 22.94 -28.57
C ASN A 164 52.68 22.91 -27.51
#